data_AF-A0A9D6D8J9-F1
#
_entry.id   AF-A0A9D6D8J9-F1
#
_cell.length_a   1.000
_cell.length_b   1.000
_cell.length_c   1.000
_cell.angle_alpha   90.00
_cell.angle_beta   90.00
_cell.angle_gamma   90.00
#
_symmetry.space_group_name_H-M   'P 1'
#
loop_
_entity.id
_entity.type
_entity.pdbx_description
1 polymer ?
#
loop_
_entity_poly.entity_id
_entity_poly.type
_entity_poly.pdbx_seq_one_letter_code
_entity_poly.pdbx_strand_id
1 'polypeptide(L)'
;MKIKLHLISLLIFMLVGLTGCLESSFQLSEQSRLPRWFPIPQGENRGDYSVQMDLYSTTSGGKAVFKLSKKGKLLNIGEYVVTTDEQPGIRSVQLSSPPDGFPKGYPRYKVVTINGITDVIELRKMEPVFYMTDDSAVWKALRVEQQ
;
A
#
# COMPACT_ATOMS: atom_id res chain seq x y z
N MET A 1 -13.39 32.79 26.70
CA MET A 1 -13.63 32.04 25.45
C MET A 1 -12.36 31.60 24.71
N LYS A 2 -11.24 32.35 24.77
CA LYS A 2 -9.96 32.00 24.09
C LYS A 2 -9.26 30.72 24.62
N ILE A 3 -9.35 30.46 25.93
CA ILE A 3 -8.73 29.28 26.57
C ILE A 3 -9.35 27.95 26.09
N LYS A 4 -10.69 27.90 25.91
CA LYS A 4 -11.37 26.71 25.38
C LYS A 4 -10.96 26.42 23.93
N LEU A 5 -10.72 27.45 23.13
CA LEU A 5 -10.28 27.31 21.73
C LEU A 5 -8.84 26.77 21.63
N HIS A 6 -7.94 27.17 22.53
CA HIS A 6 -6.56 26.66 22.58
C HIS A 6 -6.49 25.19 23.06
N LEU A 7 -7.31 24.81 24.05
CA LEU A 7 -7.42 23.41 24.49
C LEU A 7 -7.97 22.49 23.40
N ILE A 8 -8.97 22.94 22.63
CA ILE A 8 -9.51 22.18 21.50
C ILE A 8 -8.44 22.05 20.39
N SER A 9 -7.71 23.12 20.09
CA SER A 9 -6.63 23.09 19.09
C SER A 9 -5.49 22.15 19.49
N LEU A 10 -5.12 22.11 20.77
CA LEU A 10 -4.09 21.22 21.30
C LEU A 10 -4.55 19.75 21.27
N LEU A 11 -5.83 19.50 21.58
CA LEU A 11 -6.43 18.16 21.52
C LEU A 11 -6.49 17.61 20.09
N ILE A 12 -6.86 18.46 19.11
CA ILE A 12 -6.84 18.10 17.69
C ILE A 12 -5.42 17.78 17.22
N PHE A 13 -4.43 18.59 17.62
CA PHE A 13 -3.02 18.33 17.29
C PHE A 13 -2.51 17.00 17.88
N MET A 14 -2.87 16.66 19.12
CA MET A 14 -2.53 15.37 19.72
C MET A 14 -3.22 14.19 19.03
N LEU A 15 -4.50 14.32 18.65
CA LEU A 15 -5.24 13.25 17.96
C LEU A 15 -4.71 12.98 16.54
N VAL A 16 -4.30 14.02 15.82
CA VAL A 16 -3.69 13.89 14.48
C VAL A 16 -2.30 13.25 14.58
N GLY A 17 -1.51 13.62 15.59
CA GLY A 17 -0.18 13.02 15.83
C GLY A 17 -0.22 11.50 16.09
N LEU A 18 -1.31 10.98 16.64
CA LEU A 18 -1.47 9.56 16.95
C LEU A 18 -1.86 8.70 15.73
N THR A 19 -2.46 9.29 14.70
CA THR A 19 -3.00 8.54 13.54
C THR A 19 -2.09 8.61 12.31
N GLY A 20 -1.17 9.57 12.25
CA GLY A 20 -0.28 9.81 11.12
C GLY A 20 -0.93 10.65 10.02
N CYS A 21 -0.10 11.31 9.22
CA CYS A 21 -0.53 12.14 8.10
C CYS A 21 -0.66 11.28 6.84
N LEU A 22 -1.80 11.36 6.14
CA LEU A 22 -1.94 10.73 4.82
C LEU A 22 -1.02 11.44 3.83
N GLU A 23 -0.04 10.72 3.30
CA GLU A 23 0.92 11.23 2.33
C GLU A 23 0.44 11.04 0.90
N SER A 24 -0.13 9.87 0.62
CA SER A 24 -0.55 9.50 -0.73
C SER A 24 -1.57 8.38 -0.70
N SER A 25 -2.40 8.34 -1.73
CA SER A 25 -3.39 7.29 -1.96
C SER A 25 -3.26 6.80 -3.40
N PHE A 26 -3.28 5.48 -3.58
CA PHE A 26 -3.12 4.82 -4.86
C PHE A 26 -4.22 3.81 -5.10
N GLN A 27 -4.64 3.70 -6.36
CA GLN A 27 -5.58 2.70 -6.81
C GLN A 27 -4.85 1.55 -7.51
N LEU A 28 -5.25 0.31 -7.22
CA LEU A 28 -4.78 -0.84 -7.98
C LEU A 28 -5.28 -0.75 -9.42
N SER A 29 -4.36 -0.84 -10.39
CA SER A 29 -4.68 -0.84 -11.81
C SER A 29 -5.66 -1.94 -12.19
N GLU A 30 -6.61 -1.64 -13.09
CA GLU A 30 -7.57 -2.62 -13.62
C GLU A 30 -6.93 -3.81 -14.35
N GLN A 31 -5.72 -3.62 -14.85
CA GLN A 31 -4.95 -4.66 -15.54
C GLN A 31 -4.09 -5.50 -14.59
N SER A 32 -3.97 -5.09 -13.33
CA SER A 32 -3.22 -5.83 -12.32
C SER A 32 -4.08 -6.93 -11.71
N ARG A 33 -3.45 -8.05 -11.37
CA ARG A 33 -4.05 -9.02 -10.45
C ARG A 33 -4.25 -8.40 -9.06
N LEU A 34 -5.11 -9.03 -8.27
CA LEU A 34 -5.35 -8.68 -6.88
C LEU A 34 -4.16 -9.15 -6.01
N PRO A 35 -3.88 -8.49 -4.88
CA PRO A 35 -2.86 -8.94 -3.93
C PRO A 35 -3.19 -10.31 -3.35
N ARG A 36 -2.18 -11.19 -3.22
CA ARG A 36 -2.40 -12.59 -2.81
C ARG A 36 -2.92 -12.76 -1.38
N TRP A 37 -2.68 -11.79 -0.50
CA TRP A 37 -3.11 -11.82 0.90
C TRP A 37 -4.59 -11.46 1.12
N PHE A 38 -5.31 -10.99 0.09
CA PHE A 38 -6.76 -10.86 0.19
C PHE A 38 -7.44 -12.20 -0.09
N PRO A 39 -8.23 -12.75 0.84
CA PRO A 39 -8.92 -14.03 0.64
C PRO A 39 -10.15 -13.82 -0.25
N ILE A 40 -9.93 -13.78 -1.56
CA ILE A 40 -11.00 -13.63 -2.55
C ILE A 40 -11.54 -15.01 -2.92
N PRO A 41 -12.85 -15.27 -2.83
CA PRO A 41 -13.42 -16.57 -3.15
C PRO A 41 -13.08 -16.98 -4.60
N GLN A 42 -12.74 -18.26 -4.78
CA GLN A 42 -12.46 -18.81 -6.11
C GLN A 42 -13.69 -18.67 -7.02
N GLY A 43 -13.46 -18.29 -8.28
CA GLY A 43 -14.51 -18.12 -9.28
C GLY A 43 -15.10 -16.72 -9.36
N GLU A 44 -14.72 -15.79 -8.46
CA GLU A 44 -15.13 -14.39 -8.60
C GLU A 44 -14.32 -13.64 -9.68
N ASN A 45 -14.95 -12.68 -10.34
CA ASN A 45 -14.30 -11.90 -11.38
C ASN A 45 -13.41 -10.84 -10.75
N ARG A 46 -12.13 -10.79 -11.17
CA ARG A 46 -11.18 -9.75 -10.73
C ARG A 46 -11.75 -8.33 -10.88
N GLY A 47 -12.51 -8.08 -11.94
CA GLY A 47 -13.11 -6.78 -12.25
C GLY A 47 -14.18 -6.32 -11.26
N ASP A 48 -14.65 -7.20 -10.37
CA ASP A 48 -15.62 -6.87 -9.33
C ASP A 48 -14.98 -6.21 -8.10
N TYR A 49 -13.65 -6.15 -8.07
CA TYR A 49 -12.90 -5.67 -6.92
C TYR A 49 -12.03 -4.47 -7.25
N SER A 50 -11.88 -3.60 -6.24
CA SER A 50 -10.93 -2.50 -6.23
C SER A 50 -10.08 -2.60 -4.98
N VAL A 51 -8.79 -2.28 -5.11
CA VAL A 51 -7.89 -2.16 -3.96
C VAL A 51 -7.32 -0.77 -3.91
N GLN A 52 -7.46 -0.11 -2.76
CA GLN A 52 -6.83 1.17 -2.48
C GLN A 52 -5.66 0.96 -1.50
N MET A 53 -4.55 1.65 -1.74
CA MET A 53 -3.41 1.71 -0.83
C MET A 53 -3.22 3.14 -0.37
N ASP A 54 -3.35 3.37 0.93
CA ASP A 54 -3.09 4.65 1.57
C ASP A 54 -1.76 4.58 2.33
N LEU A 55 -0.84 5.50 2.03
CA LEU A 55 0.43 5.62 2.74
C LEU A 55 0.37 6.80 3.71
N TYR A 56 0.77 6.54 4.94
CA TYR A 56 0.83 7.50 6.02
C TYR A 56 2.26 7.64 6.55
N SER A 57 2.66 8.86 6.88
CA SER A 57 3.81 9.13 7.74
C SER A 57 3.35 9.18 9.19
N THR A 58 4.03 8.45 10.06
CA THR A 58 3.85 8.50 11.52
C THR A 58 5.14 8.99 12.18
N THR A 59 5.09 9.27 13.47
CA THR A 59 6.28 9.62 14.25
C THR A 59 7.27 8.45 14.41
N SER A 60 6.82 7.21 14.21
CA SER A 60 7.62 5.98 14.35
C SER A 60 8.02 5.34 13.02
N GLY A 61 7.55 5.85 11.88
CA GLY A 61 7.87 5.31 10.57
C GLY A 61 6.77 5.51 9.52
N GLY A 62 6.72 4.62 8.55
CA GLY A 62 5.64 4.57 7.55
C GLY A 62 4.55 3.59 7.95
N LYS A 63 3.32 3.89 7.57
CA LYS A 63 2.17 2.98 7.66
C LYS A 63 1.50 2.89 6.29
N ALA A 64 1.14 1.69 5.85
CA ALA A 64 0.33 1.47 4.67
C ALA A 64 -0.99 0.79 5.06
N VAL A 65 -2.10 1.30 4.54
CA VAL A 65 -3.43 0.73 4.73
C VAL A 65 -3.95 0.26 3.37
N PHE A 66 -4.26 -1.02 3.26
CA PHE A 66 -4.82 -1.64 2.07
C PHE A 66 -6.30 -1.91 2.28
N LYS A 67 -7.16 -1.40 1.40
CA LYS A 67 -8.62 -1.54 1.49
C LYS A 67 -9.13 -2.30 0.27
N LEU A 68 -9.86 -3.39 0.48
CA LEU A 68 -10.56 -4.14 -0.55
C LEU A 68 -12.03 -3.74 -0.58
N SER A 69 -12.51 -3.31 -1.73
CA SER A 69 -13.93 -3.04 -1.97
C SER A 69 -14.47 -3.96 -3.06
N LYS A 70 -15.75 -4.31 -2.98
CA LYS A 70 -16.47 -5.10 -4.00
C LYS A 70 -17.56 -4.25 -4.61
N LYS A 71 -17.71 -4.27 -5.93
CA LYS A 71 -18.75 -3.54 -6.66
C LYS A 71 -20.13 -3.88 -6.10
N GLY A 72 -20.96 -2.86 -5.92
CA GLY A 72 -22.30 -2.99 -5.34
C GLY A 72 -22.34 -3.15 -3.81
N LYS A 73 -21.19 -3.15 -3.12
CA LYS A 73 -21.12 -3.03 -1.66
C LYS A 73 -20.75 -1.60 -1.26
N LEU A 74 -21.42 -1.06 -0.25
CA LEU A 74 -21.19 0.30 0.24
C LEU A 74 -19.92 0.42 1.09
N LEU A 75 -19.54 -0.65 1.78
CA LEU A 75 -18.40 -0.69 2.69
C LEU A 75 -17.27 -1.55 2.10
N ASN A 76 -16.04 -1.23 2.52
CA ASN A 76 -14.90 -2.11 2.30
C ASN A 76 -15.16 -3.47 2.95
N ILE A 77 -14.76 -4.53 2.27
CA ILE A 77 -14.96 -5.92 2.69
C ILE A 77 -13.66 -6.55 3.22
N GLY A 78 -12.55 -5.83 3.14
CA GLY A 78 -11.28 -6.21 3.74
C GLY A 78 -10.40 -4.99 3.96
N GLU A 79 -9.63 -5.00 5.04
CA GLU A 79 -8.64 -3.98 5.34
C GLU A 79 -7.42 -4.63 5.99
N TYR A 80 -6.22 -4.23 5.56
CA TYR A 80 -4.97 -4.62 6.19
C TYR A 80 -4.12 -3.38 6.46
N VAL A 81 -3.52 -3.33 7.65
CA VAL A 81 -2.58 -2.29 8.04
C VAL A 81 -1.22 -2.94 8.20
N VAL A 82 -0.20 -2.35 7.59
CA VAL A 82 1.19 -2.76 7.76
C VAL A 82 2.04 -1.54 8.05
N THR A 83 3.04 -1.69 8.90
CA THR A 83 3.98 -0.62 9.25
C THR A 83 5.40 -0.99 8.84
N THR A 84 6.29 0.00 8.80
CA THR A 84 7.69 -0.21 8.45
C THR A 84 8.54 -0.78 9.59
N ASP A 85 8.06 -0.64 10.83
CA ASP A 85 8.71 -1.13 12.06
C ASP A 85 8.40 -2.60 12.36
N GLU A 86 7.25 -3.11 11.92
CA GLU A 86 6.94 -4.55 11.98
C GLU A 86 7.73 -5.30 10.90
N GLN A 87 8.40 -6.41 11.29
CA GLN A 87 9.13 -7.27 10.37
C GLN A 87 8.60 -8.72 10.46
N PRO A 88 8.22 -9.36 9.33
CA PRO A 88 8.16 -8.81 7.99
C PRO A 88 6.92 -7.92 7.79
N GLY A 89 7.13 -6.65 7.45
CA GLY A 89 6.07 -5.67 7.19
C GLY A 89 6.18 -5.11 5.77
N ILE A 90 6.20 -3.79 5.63
CA ILE A 90 6.38 -3.12 4.34
C ILE A 90 7.76 -2.47 4.22
N ARG A 91 8.44 -2.71 3.10
CA ARG A 91 9.70 -2.03 2.76
C ARG A 91 9.68 -1.49 1.34
N SER A 92 10.24 -0.30 1.14
CA SER A 92 10.44 0.29 -0.19
C SER A 92 11.79 -0.14 -0.73
N VAL A 93 11.84 -0.51 -2.01
CA VAL A 93 13.05 -1.00 -2.67
C VAL A 93 13.17 -0.38 -4.04
N GLN A 94 14.39 -0.01 -4.40
CA GLN A 94 14.74 0.42 -5.75
C GLN A 94 15.75 -0.56 -6.32
N LEU A 95 15.51 -1.02 -7.55
CA LEU A 95 16.46 -1.88 -8.24
C LEU A 95 17.68 -1.05 -8.65
N SER A 96 18.87 -1.64 -8.57
CA SER A 96 20.11 -1.02 -9.03
C SER A 96 20.10 -0.77 -10.55
N SER A 97 19.41 -1.65 -11.29
CA SER A 97 19.20 -1.56 -12.73
C SER A 97 17.70 -1.71 -13.00
N PRO A 98 16.93 -0.61 -13.01
CA PRO A 98 15.51 -0.68 -13.34
C PRO A 98 15.31 -1.10 -14.81
N PRO A 99 14.17 -1.75 -15.15
CA PRO A 99 13.83 -2.03 -16.54
C PRO A 99 13.79 -0.74 -17.39
N ASP A 100 14.12 -0.86 -18.67
CA ASP A 100 14.03 0.25 -19.61
C ASP A 100 12.57 0.69 -19.86
N GLY A 101 12.38 1.93 -20.30
CA GLY A 101 11.08 2.48 -20.66
C GLY A 101 10.32 3.19 -19.53
N PHE A 102 10.89 3.24 -18.32
CA PHE A 102 10.33 4.00 -17.20
C PHE A 102 11.01 5.37 -17.01
N PRO A 103 10.30 6.36 -16.43
CA PRO A 103 10.90 7.64 -16.06
C PRO A 103 12.04 7.48 -15.05
N LYS A 104 12.94 8.47 -14.99
CA LYS A 104 14.02 8.50 -14.00
C LYS A 104 13.48 8.34 -12.58
N GLY A 105 14.08 7.43 -11.82
CA GLY A 105 13.66 7.12 -10.43
C GLY A 105 12.49 6.14 -10.32
N TYR A 106 12.03 5.60 -11.45
CA TYR A 106 11.01 4.58 -11.55
C TYR A 106 11.52 3.37 -12.35
N PRO A 107 10.87 2.19 -12.21
CA PRO A 107 9.81 1.90 -11.25
C PRO A 107 10.32 1.85 -9.81
N ARG A 108 9.43 2.09 -8.85
CA ARG A 108 9.68 1.91 -7.41
C ARG A 108 8.91 0.71 -6.91
N TYR A 109 9.55 -0.13 -6.12
CA TYR A 109 8.94 -1.35 -5.61
C TYR A 109 8.65 -1.25 -4.12
N LYS A 110 7.59 -1.94 -3.68
CA LYS A 110 7.34 -2.19 -2.26
C LYS A 110 7.13 -3.68 -2.06
N VAL A 111 7.93 -4.28 -1.19
CA VAL A 111 7.73 -5.66 -0.75
C VAL A 111 6.87 -5.59 0.50
N VAL A 112 5.78 -6.35 0.50
CA VAL A 112 4.79 -6.36 1.56
C VAL A 112 4.55 -7.80 1.98
N THR A 113 4.56 -8.07 3.28
CA THR A 113 4.15 -9.35 3.82
C THR A 113 2.95 -9.15 4.73
N ILE A 114 1.84 -9.84 4.44
CA ILE A 114 0.61 -9.81 5.23
C ILE A 114 0.18 -11.26 5.47
N ASN A 115 -0.06 -11.62 6.74
CA ASN A 115 -0.44 -12.99 7.13
C ASN A 115 0.49 -14.09 6.58
N GLY A 116 1.80 -13.80 6.53
CA GLY A 116 2.82 -14.73 6.00
C GLY A 116 2.89 -14.81 4.47
N ILE A 117 2.00 -14.12 3.76
CA ILE A 117 1.99 -14.06 2.29
C ILE A 117 2.76 -12.83 1.85
N THR A 118 3.84 -13.05 1.09
CA THR A 118 4.64 -11.95 0.53
C THR A 118 4.19 -11.63 -0.89
N ASP A 119 4.17 -10.34 -1.22
CA ASP A 119 3.87 -9.86 -2.56
C ASP A 119 4.65 -8.59 -2.87
N VAL A 120 4.69 -8.22 -4.16
CA VAL A 120 5.49 -7.10 -4.66
C VAL A 120 4.59 -6.11 -5.39
N ILE A 121 4.56 -4.89 -4.87
CA ILE A 121 3.91 -3.74 -5.49
C ILE A 121 4.92 -3.01 -6.37
N GLU A 122 4.47 -2.59 -7.54
CA GLU A 122 5.22 -1.80 -8.51
C GLU A 122 4.50 -0.46 -8.76
N LEU A 123 5.24 0.62 -8.52
CA LEU A 123 4.87 1.99 -8.91
C LEU A 123 5.68 2.34 -10.14
N ARG A 124 5.02 2.53 -11.29
CA ARG A 124 5.67 2.66 -12.60
C ARG A 124 6.09 4.08 -12.96
N LYS A 125 5.36 5.07 -12.43
CA LYS A 125 5.61 6.50 -12.63
C LYS A 125 4.90 7.27 -11.52
N MET A 126 5.00 8.60 -11.55
CA MET A 126 4.39 9.49 -10.57
C MET A 126 2.88 9.66 -10.86
N GLU A 127 2.10 8.64 -10.51
CA GLU A 127 0.65 8.59 -10.67
C GLU A 127 -0.01 7.87 -9.48
N PRO A 128 -1.31 8.10 -9.20
CA PRO A 128 -2.02 7.43 -8.10
C PRO A 128 -2.45 6.00 -8.49
N VAL A 129 -1.60 5.26 -9.19
CA VAL A 129 -1.86 3.89 -9.65
C VAL A 129 -0.70 2.99 -9.26
N PHE A 130 -1.02 1.80 -8.75
CA PHE A 130 -0.04 0.76 -8.48
C PHE A 130 -0.42 -0.57 -9.13
N TYR A 131 0.57 -1.43 -9.27
CA TYR A 131 0.46 -2.76 -9.87
C TYR A 131 1.01 -3.79 -8.90
N MET A 132 0.51 -5.02 -8.96
CA MET A 132 1.17 -6.19 -8.42
C MET A 132 2.02 -6.79 -9.53
N THR A 133 3.27 -7.14 -9.24
CA THR A 133 4.17 -7.73 -10.23
C THR A 133 4.41 -9.22 -9.96
N ASP A 134 4.40 -10.01 -11.03
CA ASP A 134 4.80 -11.42 -11.06
C ASP A 134 6.08 -11.64 -11.85
N ASP A 135 6.78 -10.55 -12.21
CA ASP A 135 8.05 -10.63 -12.92
C ASP A 135 9.10 -11.29 -12.03
N SER A 136 9.45 -12.53 -12.34
CA SER A 136 10.40 -13.33 -11.57
C SER A 136 11.80 -12.68 -11.51
N ALA A 137 12.18 -11.87 -12.50
CA ALA A 137 13.44 -11.12 -12.47
C ALA A 137 13.40 -10.03 -11.39
N VAL A 138 12.26 -9.34 -11.24
CA VAL A 138 12.05 -8.37 -10.16
C VAL A 138 12.09 -9.07 -8.80
N TRP A 139 11.34 -10.16 -8.64
CA TRP A 139 11.31 -10.93 -7.38
C TRP A 139 12.71 -11.41 -6.95
N LYS A 140 13.47 -11.96 -7.91
CA LYS A 140 14.85 -12.38 -7.70
C LYS A 140 15.77 -11.21 -7.33
N ALA A 141 15.65 -10.08 -8.03
CA ALA A 141 16.46 -8.90 -7.75
C ALA A 141 16.16 -8.31 -6.36
N LEU A 142 14.91 -8.41 -5.90
CA LEU A 142 14.48 -7.99 -4.57
C LEU A 142 14.84 -8.99 -3.45
N ARG A 143 15.39 -10.16 -3.82
CA ARG A 143 15.71 -11.30 -2.92
C ARG A 143 14.48 -11.77 -2.15
N VAL A 144 13.36 -11.89 -2.85
CA VAL A 144 12.10 -12.40 -2.30
C VAL A 144 11.77 -13.69 -3.03
N GLU A 145 11.45 -14.74 -2.28
CA GLU A 145 10.96 -16.00 -2.86
C GLU A 145 9.51 -15.84 -3.29
N GLN A 146 9.21 -16.28 -4.51
CA GLN A 146 7.85 -16.30 -5.03
C GLN A 146 7.12 -17.49 -4.42
N GLN A 147 6.05 -17.22 -3.67
CA GLN A 147 5.17 -18.22 -3.07
C GLN A 147 4.07 -18.66 -4.04
#